data_AF-A0A2G4IXN5-F1
#
_entry.id   AF-A0A2G4IXN5-F1
#
_cell.length_a   1.000
_cell.length_b   1.000
_cell.length_c   1.000
_cell.angle_alpha   90.00
_cell.angle_beta   90.00
_cell.angle_gamma   90.00
#
_symmetry.space_group_name_H-M   'P 1'
#
loop_
_entity.id
_entity.type
_entity.pdbx_description
1 polymer ?
#
loop_
_entity_poly.entity_id
_entity_poly.type
_entity_poly.pdbx_seq_one_letter_code
_entity_poly.pdbx_strand_id
1 'polypeptide(L)'
;MPVIGSGVGRISSGISPKFSPTLFRECSWRGWTASALLLIVGCTGSQQARPRTSNDIFLDRLKVDTLFLAPDGERIVRPMNPDRLVVIDAATGKIAWPANQCTNPDCPGRVDRSPHLFPWPRPFVSVQADGTVLERSPLMAAGGGLTAADQKLFDNYAEQKCPACLKKRKPASESAQQRQQYKDWCLPYVLPSAAQRLTELDLELQQLLARRPARK
;
A
#
# COMPACT_ATOMS: atom_id res chain seq x y z
N MET A 1 -34.81 -18.92 -36.07
CA MET A 1 -33.82 -18.57 -37.13
C MET A 1 -33.66 -17.05 -37.08
N PRO A 2 -32.45 -16.47 -37.01
CA PRO A 2 -31.16 -16.96 -37.49
C PRO A 2 -30.14 -17.31 -36.38
N VAL A 3 -29.05 -17.93 -36.84
CA VAL A 3 -27.91 -18.53 -36.15
C VAL A 3 -26.69 -17.63 -36.37
N ILE A 4 -26.01 -17.21 -35.31
CA ILE A 4 -24.67 -16.58 -35.33
C ILE A 4 -24.09 -16.82 -33.92
N GLY A 5 -22.95 -17.43 -33.63
CA GLY A 5 -21.79 -17.88 -34.40
C GLY A 5 -20.65 -17.95 -33.39
N SER A 6 -20.37 -19.14 -32.84
CA SER A 6 -19.35 -19.36 -31.81
C SER A 6 -17.94 -19.32 -32.43
N GLY A 7 -17.18 -18.26 -32.17
CA GLY A 7 -15.76 -18.16 -32.51
C GLY A 7 -14.89 -18.56 -31.33
N VAL A 8 -14.40 -19.80 -31.32
CA VAL A 8 -13.39 -20.27 -30.36
C VAL A 8 -12.00 -19.97 -30.94
N GLY A 9 -11.40 -18.88 -30.49
CA GLY A 9 -10.01 -18.53 -30.81
C GLY A 9 -9.03 -19.22 -29.86
N ARG A 10 -8.41 -20.31 -30.32
CA ARG A 10 -7.33 -21.02 -29.63
C ARG A 10 -6.00 -20.34 -29.97
N ILE A 11 -5.44 -19.54 -29.06
CA ILE A 11 -4.10 -18.97 -29.22
C ILE A 11 -3.11 -19.88 -28.50
N SER A 12 -2.37 -20.65 -29.30
CA SER A 12 -1.23 -21.44 -28.89
C SER A 12 0.03 -20.72 -29.35
N SER A 13 0.86 -20.27 -28.42
CA SER A 13 2.23 -19.86 -28.73
C SER A 13 3.08 -20.00 -27.47
N GLY A 14 3.65 -21.20 -27.35
CA GLY A 14 4.75 -21.48 -26.44
C GLY A 14 6.00 -20.77 -26.90
N ILE A 15 6.65 -20.06 -25.99
CA ILE A 15 8.01 -19.57 -26.14
C ILE A 15 8.75 -20.01 -24.88
N SER A 16 9.47 -21.13 -25.00
CA SER A 16 10.45 -21.57 -24.00
C SER A 16 11.73 -20.75 -24.18
N PRO A 17 12.18 -19.97 -23.17
CA PRO A 17 13.52 -19.42 -23.21
C PRO A 17 14.52 -20.53 -22.87
N LYS A 18 15.34 -20.90 -23.87
CA LYS A 18 16.57 -21.66 -23.70
C LYS A 18 17.54 -20.82 -22.87
N PHE A 19 17.67 -21.13 -21.59
CA PHE A 19 18.76 -20.60 -20.76
C PHE A 19 20.06 -21.34 -21.11
N SER A 20 20.99 -20.61 -21.71
CA SER A 20 22.38 -21.03 -21.88
C SER A 20 23.08 -21.06 -20.53
N PRO A 21 23.77 -22.16 -20.16
CA PRO A 21 24.60 -22.19 -18.96
C PRO A 21 25.92 -21.47 -19.23
N THR A 22 26.07 -20.27 -18.68
CA THR A 22 27.34 -19.55 -18.71
C THR A 22 28.32 -20.19 -17.73
N LEU A 23 29.29 -20.88 -18.31
CA LEU A 23 30.63 -21.25 -17.82
C LEU A 23 30.98 -20.76 -16.41
N PHE A 24 30.97 -21.71 -15.47
CA PHE A 24 31.71 -21.63 -14.21
C PHE A 24 33.20 -21.52 -14.55
N ARG A 25 33.80 -20.35 -14.28
CA ARG A 25 35.24 -20.14 -14.36
C ARG A 25 35.84 -20.58 -13.03
N GLU A 26 36.56 -21.70 -13.06
CA GLU A 26 37.38 -22.19 -11.96
C GLU A 26 38.48 -21.17 -11.63
N CYS A 27 38.41 -20.55 -10.45
CA CYS A 27 39.53 -19.80 -9.89
C CYS A 27 40.43 -20.79 -9.13
N SER A 28 41.55 -21.16 -9.77
CA SER A 28 42.62 -21.94 -9.17
C SER A 28 43.27 -21.19 -8.00
N TRP A 29 43.12 -21.71 -6.78
CA TRP A 29 43.90 -21.30 -5.61
C TRP A 29 45.19 -22.11 -5.55
N ARG A 30 46.32 -21.53 -5.98
CA ARG A 30 47.66 -22.00 -5.62
C ARG A 30 48.59 -20.80 -5.50
N GLY A 31 49.16 -20.61 -4.30
CA GLY A 31 50.19 -19.61 -4.07
C GLY A 31 50.27 -19.18 -2.62
N TRP A 32 50.86 -20.02 -1.77
CA TRP A 32 51.39 -19.61 -0.48
C TRP A 32 52.66 -18.81 -0.71
N THR A 33 52.66 -17.52 -0.37
CA THR A 33 53.89 -16.76 -0.13
C THR A 33 53.70 -15.88 1.10
N ALA A 34 54.69 -15.99 1.96
CA ALA A 34 54.80 -15.40 3.28
C ALA A 34 54.93 -13.87 3.25
N SER A 35 54.48 -13.27 4.35
CA SER A 35 55.01 -12.03 4.95
C SER A 35 55.12 -10.79 4.06
N ALA A 36 54.05 -10.01 4.05
CA ALA A 36 54.16 -8.55 4.03
C ALA A 36 53.15 -7.98 5.04
N LEU A 37 53.68 -7.52 6.18
CA LEU A 37 52.98 -6.72 7.18
C LEU A 37 52.67 -5.34 6.55
N LEU A 38 51.70 -5.30 5.64
CA LEU A 38 51.11 -4.06 5.16
C LEU A 38 50.16 -3.57 6.25
N LEU A 39 50.58 -2.51 6.94
CA LEU A 39 49.72 -1.64 7.73
C LEU A 39 48.61 -1.13 6.80
N ILE A 40 47.52 -1.88 6.71
CA ILE A 40 46.25 -1.40 6.19
C ILE A 40 45.76 -0.41 7.24
N VAL A 41 46.25 0.83 7.13
CA VAL A 41 45.57 2.01 7.67
C VAL A 41 44.28 2.06 6.88
N GLY A 42 43.30 1.28 7.36
CA GLY A 42 41.97 1.27 6.82
C GLY A 42 41.47 2.69 6.94
N CYS A 43 41.29 3.35 5.80
CA CYS A 43 40.32 4.41 5.65
C CYS A 43 38.93 3.80 5.88
N THR A 44 38.65 3.31 7.10
CA THR A 44 37.32 3.31 7.68
C THR A 44 37.02 4.77 8.00
N GLY A 45 36.91 5.58 6.94
CA GLY A 45 36.07 6.75 6.98
C GLY A 45 34.71 6.19 7.35
N SER A 46 34.37 6.31 8.64
CA SER A 46 33.04 6.02 9.11
C SER A 46 32.16 6.86 8.19
N GLN A 47 31.49 6.20 7.26
CA GLN A 47 30.37 6.82 6.57
C GLN A 47 29.41 7.11 7.71
N GLN A 48 29.53 8.31 8.29
CA GLN A 48 28.56 8.84 9.21
C GLN A 48 27.27 8.75 8.43
N ALA A 49 26.45 7.77 8.79
CA ALA A 49 25.17 7.56 8.15
C ALA A 49 24.49 8.92 8.20
N ARG A 50 24.19 9.48 7.03
CA ARG A 50 23.52 10.77 6.92
C ARG A 50 22.34 10.76 7.90
N PRO A 51 22.12 11.84 8.69
CA PRO A 51 20.98 11.90 9.58
C PRO A 51 19.70 11.57 8.82
N ARG A 52 18.89 10.65 9.36
CA ARG A 52 17.63 10.27 8.72
C ARG A 52 16.70 11.48 8.67
N THR A 53 16.00 11.61 7.54
CA THR A 53 14.98 12.64 7.34
C THR A 53 13.58 12.09 7.63
N SER A 54 12.60 12.98 7.83
CA SER A 54 11.20 12.57 7.96
C SER A 54 10.71 11.83 6.70
N ASN A 55 11.26 12.16 5.53
CA ASN A 55 10.95 11.46 4.28
C ASN A 55 11.50 10.03 4.27
N ASP A 56 12.72 9.80 4.79
CA ASP A 56 13.28 8.45 4.90
C ASP A 56 12.43 7.57 5.83
N ILE A 57 11.89 8.13 6.91
CA ILE A 57 10.99 7.42 7.84
C ILE A 57 9.66 7.10 7.16
N PHE A 58 9.10 8.06 6.43
CA PHE A 58 7.88 7.86 5.64
C PHE A 58 8.05 6.73 4.62
N LEU A 59 9.14 6.75 3.83
CA LEU A 59 9.42 5.69 2.85
C LEU A 59 9.59 4.31 3.51
N ASP A 60 10.21 4.25 4.69
CA ASP A 60 10.31 2.99 5.42
C ASP A 60 8.96 2.51 5.95
N ARG A 61 8.05 3.41 6.31
CA ARG A 61 6.68 3.05 6.70
C ARG A 61 5.95 2.34 5.56
N LEU A 62 6.20 2.75 4.31
CA LEU A 62 5.63 2.11 3.12
C LEU A 62 6.21 0.72 2.86
N LYS A 63 7.44 0.45 3.29
CA LYS A 63 8.07 -0.87 3.18
C LYS A 63 7.52 -1.89 4.20
N VAL A 64 6.74 -1.46 5.18
CA VAL A 64 6.13 -2.36 6.16
C VAL A 64 4.96 -3.10 5.52
N ASP A 65 4.90 -4.41 5.77
CA ASP A 65 3.79 -5.24 5.28
C ASP A 65 2.43 -4.67 5.70
N THR A 66 1.55 -4.56 4.73
CA THR A 66 0.19 -4.06 4.87
C THR A 66 -0.77 -5.12 4.34
N LEU A 67 -1.91 -5.28 5.02
CA LEU A 67 -2.99 -6.12 4.52
C LEU A 67 -3.80 -5.33 3.49
N PHE A 68 -3.99 -5.91 2.31
CA PHE A 68 -4.88 -5.43 1.28
C PHE A 68 -6.08 -6.37 1.15
N LEU A 69 -7.25 -5.81 0.88
CA LEU A 69 -8.50 -6.53 0.67
C LEU A 69 -9.03 -6.24 -0.74
N ALA A 70 -9.29 -7.30 -1.49
CA ALA A 70 -10.06 -7.24 -2.73
C ALA A 70 -11.57 -7.15 -2.44
N PRO A 71 -12.41 -6.75 -3.42
CA PRO A 71 -13.85 -6.62 -3.23
C PRO A 71 -14.58 -7.91 -2.83
N ASP A 72 -14.03 -9.07 -3.19
CA ASP A 72 -14.55 -10.39 -2.84
C ASP A 72 -14.05 -10.92 -1.48
N GLY A 73 -13.23 -10.13 -0.78
CA GLY A 73 -12.68 -10.47 0.53
C GLY A 73 -11.33 -11.20 0.47
N GLU A 74 -10.76 -11.41 -0.71
CA GLU A 74 -9.41 -11.96 -0.85
C GLU A 74 -8.38 -11.07 -0.13
N ARG A 75 -7.43 -11.72 0.56
CA ARG A 75 -6.43 -11.08 1.42
C ARG A 75 -5.06 -11.17 0.79
N ILE A 76 -4.40 -10.02 0.64
CA ILE A 76 -3.05 -9.92 0.08
C ILE A 76 -2.17 -9.18 1.09
N VAL A 77 -1.05 -9.79 1.50
CA VAL A 77 -0.08 -9.16 2.41
C VAL A 77 1.18 -8.84 1.65
N ARG A 78 1.57 -7.55 1.63
CA ARG A 78 2.82 -7.08 1.03
C ARG A 78 3.13 -5.65 1.46
N PRO A 79 4.35 -5.15 1.21
CA PRO A 79 4.66 -3.73 1.38
C PRO A 79 3.85 -2.85 0.44
N MET A 80 3.57 -1.63 0.87
CA MET A 80 2.88 -0.63 0.07
C MET A 80 3.85 0.00 -0.94
N ASN A 81 3.40 0.18 -2.17
CA ASN A 81 4.20 0.82 -3.20
C ASN A 81 4.10 2.35 -3.04
N PRO A 82 5.21 3.10 -2.93
CA PRO A 82 5.18 4.57 -2.83
C PRO A 82 4.52 5.24 -4.04
N ASP A 83 4.62 4.64 -5.22
CA ASP A 83 4.04 5.16 -6.45
C ASP A 83 2.57 4.74 -6.61
N ARG A 84 2.12 3.71 -5.87
CA ARG A 84 0.76 3.15 -5.97
C ARG A 84 0.26 2.68 -4.62
N LEU A 85 -0.72 3.40 -4.07
CA LEU A 85 -1.39 3.06 -2.80
C LEU A 85 -2.39 1.89 -2.90
N VAL A 86 -2.39 1.17 -4.03
CA VAL A 86 -3.24 0.01 -4.31
C VAL A 86 -2.39 -1.15 -4.81
N VAL A 87 -2.89 -2.36 -4.58
CA VAL A 87 -2.29 -3.58 -5.16
C VAL A 87 -3.19 -4.06 -6.29
N ILE A 88 -2.56 -4.40 -7.41
CA ILE A 88 -3.23 -5.18 -8.46
C ILE A 88 -2.69 -6.58 -8.33
N ASP A 89 -3.57 -7.53 -8.07
CA ASP A 89 -3.19 -8.93 -8.16
C ASP A 89 -2.94 -9.28 -9.63
N ALA A 90 -1.73 -9.73 -9.94
CA ALA A 90 -1.34 -10.06 -11.30
C ALA A 90 -2.08 -11.30 -11.84
N ALA A 91 -2.53 -12.20 -10.96
CA ALA A 91 -3.24 -13.40 -11.38
C ALA A 91 -4.70 -13.11 -11.78
N THR A 92 -5.38 -12.25 -11.02
CA THR A 92 -6.81 -11.97 -11.22
C THR A 92 -7.11 -10.63 -11.89
N GLY A 93 -6.13 -9.72 -11.95
CA GLY A 93 -6.32 -8.34 -12.38
C GLY A 93 -7.15 -7.49 -11.40
N LYS A 94 -7.49 -8.03 -10.21
CA LYS A 94 -8.32 -7.33 -9.22
C LYS A 94 -7.52 -6.25 -8.50
N ILE A 95 -8.20 -5.14 -8.22
CA ILE A 95 -7.67 -4.08 -7.35
C ILE A 95 -7.96 -4.45 -5.91
N ALA A 96 -6.92 -4.51 -5.09
CA ALA A 96 -7.01 -4.63 -3.65
C ALA A 96 -6.58 -3.32 -2.98
N TRP A 97 -7.30 -2.96 -1.92
CA TRP A 97 -7.14 -1.71 -1.19
C TRP A 97 -6.60 -1.98 0.20
N PRO A 98 -5.84 -1.04 0.81
CA PRO A 98 -5.45 -1.17 2.21
C PRO A 98 -6.65 -1.50 3.09
N ALA A 99 -6.49 -2.52 3.92
CA ALA A 99 -7.51 -2.97 4.83
C ALA A 99 -7.74 -1.92 5.90
N ASN A 100 -9.01 -1.70 6.22
CA ASN A 100 -9.43 -0.90 7.34
C ASN A 100 -10.19 -1.78 8.32
N GLN A 101 -10.25 -1.35 9.56
CA GLN A 101 -10.98 -2.00 10.62
C GLN A 101 -12.03 -1.08 11.22
N CYS A 102 -13.17 -1.65 11.60
CA CYS A 102 -14.18 -0.98 12.39
C CYS A 102 -14.06 -1.38 13.86
N THR A 103 -13.73 -0.42 14.72
CA THR A 103 -13.60 -0.61 16.17
C THR A 103 -14.91 -0.38 16.94
N ASN A 104 -16.00 -0.03 16.24
CA ASN A 104 -17.33 0.06 16.85
C ASN A 104 -17.65 -1.26 17.60
N PRO A 105 -17.93 -1.22 18.91
CA PRO A 105 -18.27 -2.43 19.67
C PRO A 105 -19.51 -3.14 19.09
N ASP A 106 -20.48 -2.38 18.58
CA ASP A 106 -21.75 -2.87 18.06
C ASP A 106 -21.75 -3.05 16.53
N CYS A 107 -20.57 -3.12 15.91
CA CYS A 107 -20.45 -3.29 14.47
C CYS A 107 -21.12 -4.61 14.02
N PRO A 108 -22.12 -4.57 13.12
CA PRO A 108 -22.80 -5.80 12.67
C PRO A 108 -21.92 -6.69 11.80
N GLY A 109 -20.76 -6.21 11.33
CA GLY A 109 -19.80 -7.00 10.57
C GLY A 109 -18.74 -7.69 11.43
N ARG A 110 -18.80 -7.54 12.76
CA ARG A 110 -17.86 -8.17 13.71
C ARG A 110 -18.09 -9.69 13.74
N VAL A 111 -17.01 -10.47 13.77
CA VAL A 111 -17.04 -11.94 13.86
C VAL A 111 -16.13 -12.38 15.00
N ASP A 112 -16.62 -13.20 15.93
CA ASP A 112 -15.84 -13.78 17.04
C ASP A 112 -14.96 -12.77 17.79
N ARG A 113 -15.55 -11.61 18.12
CA ARG A 113 -14.89 -10.46 18.76
C ARG A 113 -13.80 -9.77 17.92
N SER A 114 -13.43 -10.29 16.75
CA SER A 114 -12.49 -9.66 15.83
C SER A 114 -13.14 -8.49 15.09
N PRO A 115 -12.44 -7.35 14.92
CA PRO A 115 -13.01 -6.19 14.25
C PRO A 115 -13.41 -6.52 12.81
N HIS A 116 -14.47 -5.85 12.32
CA HIS A 116 -14.86 -5.98 10.93
C HIS A 116 -13.81 -5.35 10.03
N LEU A 117 -13.21 -6.14 9.13
CA LEU A 117 -12.26 -5.64 8.13
C LEU A 117 -12.97 -5.33 6.82
N PHE A 118 -12.60 -4.21 6.20
CA PHE A 118 -13.17 -3.78 4.92
C PHE A 118 -12.16 -3.00 4.08
N PRO A 119 -12.20 -3.11 2.74
CA PRO A 119 -11.48 -2.20 1.86
C PRO A 119 -12.14 -0.81 1.86
N TRP A 120 -11.34 0.25 1.69
CA TRP A 120 -11.85 1.59 1.40
C TRP A 120 -11.39 2.03 0.01
N PRO A 121 -12.20 1.77 -1.05
CA PRO A 121 -11.84 2.14 -2.40
C PRO A 121 -11.71 3.66 -2.54
N ARG A 122 -10.58 4.13 -3.07
CA ARG A 122 -10.44 5.53 -3.50
C ARG A 122 -11.06 5.63 -4.88
N PRO A 123 -12.10 6.47 -5.08
CA PRO A 123 -12.85 6.52 -6.34
C PRO A 123 -12.02 7.10 -7.49
N PHE A 124 -10.86 7.68 -7.18
CA PHE A 124 -9.97 8.31 -8.14
C PHE A 124 -9.00 7.32 -8.79
N VAL A 125 -8.92 6.07 -8.33
CA VAL A 125 -8.09 5.06 -8.99
C VAL A 125 -8.98 4.18 -9.83
N SER A 126 -8.69 4.11 -11.12
CA SER A 126 -9.34 3.21 -12.06
C SER A 126 -8.31 2.33 -12.75
N VAL A 127 -8.66 1.06 -12.97
CA VAL A 127 -7.88 0.17 -13.85
C VAL A 127 -8.56 0.15 -15.21
N GLN A 128 -7.79 0.49 -16.22
CA GLN A 128 -8.20 0.47 -17.62
C GLN A 128 -8.18 -0.97 -18.16
N ALA A 129 -8.80 -1.21 -19.31
CA ALA A 129 -8.89 -2.54 -19.92
C ALA A 129 -7.50 -3.14 -20.28
N ASP A 130 -6.50 -2.29 -20.49
CA ASP A 130 -5.10 -2.66 -20.76
C ASP A 130 -4.28 -2.93 -19.48
N GLY A 131 -4.91 -2.85 -18.29
CA GLY A 131 -4.26 -3.01 -16.99
C GLY A 131 -3.57 -1.73 -16.47
N THR A 132 -3.62 -0.63 -17.22
CA THR A 132 -3.08 0.66 -16.78
C THR A 132 -3.90 1.22 -15.62
N VAL A 133 -3.22 1.73 -14.59
CA VAL A 133 -3.85 2.43 -13.47
C VAL A 133 -3.89 3.91 -13.76
N LEU A 134 -5.10 4.48 -13.90
CA LEU A 134 -5.29 5.91 -13.93
C LEU A 134 -5.71 6.41 -12.56
N GLU A 135 -4.86 7.21 -11.94
CA GLU A 135 -5.25 8.03 -10.79
C GLU A 135 -5.76 9.37 -11.32
N ARG A 136 -7.09 9.50 -11.41
CA ARG A 136 -7.77 10.75 -11.74
C ARG A 136 -7.70 11.67 -10.53
N SER A 137 -6.59 12.38 -10.35
CA SER A 137 -6.55 13.45 -9.38
C SER A 137 -7.47 14.59 -9.85
N PRO A 138 -8.53 14.92 -9.10
CA PRO A 138 -9.46 15.97 -9.50
C PRO A 138 -8.82 17.37 -9.47
N LEU A 139 -7.61 17.50 -8.89
CA LEU A 139 -6.78 18.70 -8.92
C LEU A 139 -5.80 18.74 -10.12
N MET A 140 -5.53 17.60 -10.78
CA MET A 140 -4.53 17.50 -11.85
C MET A 140 -5.15 17.33 -13.25
N ALA A 141 -6.47 17.31 -13.36
CA ALA A 141 -7.16 17.26 -14.65
C ALA A 141 -7.02 18.60 -15.39
N ALA A 142 -5.86 18.82 -16.01
CA ALA A 142 -5.59 19.75 -17.11
C ALA A 142 -6.19 21.17 -16.99
N GLY A 143 -6.09 21.80 -15.82
CA GLY A 143 -6.45 23.23 -15.64
C GLY A 143 -7.95 23.54 -15.62
N GLY A 144 -8.82 22.53 -15.71
CA GLY A 144 -10.24 22.66 -15.41
C GLY A 144 -10.46 22.31 -13.94
N GLY A 145 -10.93 23.27 -13.14
CA GLY A 145 -11.19 23.03 -11.71
C GLY A 145 -12.11 21.84 -11.43
N LEU A 146 -12.19 21.45 -10.16
CA LEU A 146 -13.06 20.37 -9.68
C LEU A 146 -14.48 20.55 -10.23
N THR A 147 -14.98 19.61 -11.04
CA THR A 147 -16.38 19.67 -11.48
C THR A 147 -17.31 19.38 -10.30
N ALA A 148 -18.58 19.79 -10.37
CA ALA A 148 -19.56 19.45 -9.34
C ALA A 148 -19.72 17.92 -9.17
N ALA A 149 -19.53 17.15 -10.24
CA ALA A 149 -19.53 15.69 -10.20
C ALA A 149 -18.29 15.15 -9.45
N ASP A 150 -17.11 15.72 -9.70
CA ASP A 150 -15.88 15.36 -8.98
C ASP A 150 -15.96 15.73 -7.50
N GLN A 151 -16.57 16.88 -7.17
CA GLN A 151 -16.81 17.28 -5.77
C GLN A 151 -17.76 16.31 -5.08
N LYS A 152 -18.88 15.98 -5.71
CA LYS A 152 -19.85 15.02 -5.15
C LYS A 152 -19.21 13.64 -4.95
N LEU A 153 -18.36 13.22 -5.87
CA LEU A 153 -17.59 11.99 -5.74
C LEU A 153 -16.59 12.09 -4.58
N PHE A 154 -15.87 13.20 -4.46
CA PHE A 154 -14.98 13.45 -3.34
C PHE A 154 -15.74 13.39 -2.01
N ASP A 155 -16.83 14.10 -1.86
CA ASP A 155 -17.62 14.15 -0.62
C ASP A 155 -18.14 12.76 -0.20
N ASN A 156 -18.53 11.92 -1.18
CA ASN A 156 -18.99 10.57 -0.90
C ASN A 156 -17.89 9.68 -0.31
N TYR A 157 -16.63 9.87 -0.74
CA TYR A 157 -15.49 9.02 -0.40
C TYR A 157 -14.43 9.67 0.49
N ALA A 158 -14.56 10.96 0.79
CA ALA A 158 -13.67 11.73 1.65
C ALA A 158 -13.70 11.20 3.09
N GLU A 159 -14.85 10.66 3.49
CA GLU A 159 -15.06 10.10 4.80
C GLU A 159 -15.03 8.58 4.74
N GLN A 160 -14.00 7.98 5.32
CA GLN A 160 -13.90 6.55 5.51
C GLN A 160 -15.08 6.02 6.36
N LYS A 161 -15.84 5.07 5.81
CA LYS A 161 -17.06 4.54 6.44
C LYS A 161 -17.06 3.01 6.44
N CYS A 162 -17.35 2.42 7.59
CA CYS A 162 -17.58 0.98 7.70
C CYS A 162 -18.88 0.59 6.98
N PRO A 163 -18.83 -0.28 5.93
CA PRO A 163 -20.01 -0.65 5.14
C PRO A 163 -21.04 -1.41 5.96
N ALA A 164 -20.62 -2.18 6.97
CA ALA A 164 -21.54 -2.88 7.86
C ALA A 164 -22.32 -1.90 8.75
N CYS A 165 -21.65 -0.89 9.32
CA CYS A 165 -22.31 0.15 10.13
C CYS A 165 -23.28 1.01 9.28
N LEU A 166 -22.93 1.30 8.02
CA LEU A 166 -23.78 2.09 7.13
C LEU A 166 -25.18 1.50 6.93
N LYS A 167 -25.34 0.18 7.03
CA LYS A 167 -26.65 -0.49 6.93
C LYS A 167 -27.61 -0.14 8.08
N LYS A 168 -27.07 0.29 9.24
CA LYS A 168 -27.86 0.66 10.43
C LYS A 168 -27.92 2.17 10.66
N ARG A 169 -26.93 2.90 10.14
CA ARG A 169 -26.81 4.35 10.30
C ARG A 169 -27.97 5.10 9.64
N LYS A 170 -28.25 6.27 10.19
CA LYS A 170 -29.21 7.24 9.63
C LYS A 170 -28.52 8.59 9.51
N PRO A 171 -27.62 8.80 8.53
CA PRO A 171 -26.76 9.98 8.48
C PRO A 171 -27.51 11.32 8.56
N ALA A 172 -28.72 11.38 7.99
CA ALA A 172 -29.57 12.57 7.99
C ALA A 172 -30.08 12.96 9.38
N SER A 173 -30.16 12.03 10.33
CA SER A 173 -30.64 12.28 11.70
C SER A 173 -29.53 12.24 12.75
N GLU A 174 -28.28 11.97 12.35
CA GLU A 174 -27.15 11.89 13.28
C GLU A 174 -26.73 13.29 13.76
N SER A 175 -26.36 13.42 15.03
CA SER A 175 -25.68 14.61 15.54
C SER A 175 -24.25 14.70 14.98
N ALA A 176 -23.62 15.87 15.09
CA ALA A 176 -22.23 16.04 14.70
C ALA A 176 -21.28 15.10 15.49
N GLN A 177 -21.54 14.92 16.78
CA GLN A 177 -20.78 14.02 17.64
C GLN A 177 -20.92 12.56 17.20
N GLN A 178 -22.15 12.10 16.87
CA GLN A 178 -22.37 10.75 16.36
C GLN A 178 -21.64 10.53 15.04
N ARG A 179 -21.70 11.50 14.12
CA ARG A 179 -20.95 11.43 12.86
C ARG A 179 -19.46 11.32 13.10
N GLN A 180 -18.90 12.12 14.01
CA GLN A 180 -17.48 12.05 14.35
C GLN A 180 -17.12 10.71 14.98
N GLN A 181 -17.92 10.21 15.91
CA GLN A 181 -17.70 8.91 16.54
C GLN A 181 -17.63 7.76 15.50
N TYR A 182 -18.51 7.78 14.49
CA TYR A 182 -18.43 6.79 13.40
C TYR A 182 -17.16 6.90 12.55
N LYS A 183 -16.60 8.10 12.41
CA LYS A 183 -15.31 8.30 11.73
C LYS A 183 -14.18 7.74 12.57
N ASP A 184 -14.16 8.04 13.86
CA ASP A 184 -13.12 7.60 14.80
C ASP A 184 -13.09 6.07 14.96
N TRP A 185 -14.21 5.40 14.71
CA TRP A 185 -14.27 3.93 14.69
C TRP A 185 -13.67 3.29 13.44
N CYS A 186 -13.43 4.04 12.36
CA CYS A 186 -12.89 3.49 11.12
C CYS A 186 -11.40 3.82 11.03
N LEU A 187 -10.55 2.83 11.30
CA LEU A 187 -9.10 3.00 11.36
C LEU A 187 -8.42 2.13 10.30
N PRO A 188 -7.22 2.50 9.82
CA PRO A 188 -6.36 1.57 9.09
C PRO A 188 -6.12 0.30 9.91
N TYR A 189 -6.19 -0.87 9.28
CA TYR A 189 -5.85 -2.12 9.94
C TYR A 189 -4.33 -2.30 9.92
N VAL A 190 -3.76 -2.59 11.09
CA VAL A 190 -2.34 -2.86 11.25
C VAL A 190 -2.15 -4.35 11.50
N LEU A 191 -1.33 -5.00 10.67
CA LEU A 191 -0.95 -6.39 10.88
C LEU A 191 -0.18 -6.52 12.21
N PRO A 192 -0.43 -7.57 13.02
CA PRO A 192 0.32 -7.77 14.26
C PRO A 192 1.84 -7.81 14.05
N SER A 193 2.32 -8.44 12.96
CA SER A 193 3.74 -8.48 12.58
C SER A 193 4.31 -7.09 12.21
N ALA A 194 3.47 -6.18 11.73
CA ALA A 194 3.86 -4.82 11.35
C ALA A 194 3.84 -3.82 12.53
N ALA A 195 3.06 -4.11 13.58
CA ALA A 195 2.75 -3.17 14.65
C ALA A 195 4.00 -2.66 15.39
N GLN A 196 4.95 -3.55 15.69
CA GLN A 196 6.19 -3.17 16.34
C GLN A 196 6.99 -2.19 15.47
N ARG A 197 7.20 -2.53 14.19
CA ARG A 197 8.01 -1.72 13.29
C ARG A 197 7.41 -0.33 13.05
N LEU A 198 6.08 -0.24 12.95
CA LEU A 198 5.39 1.05 12.83
C LEU A 198 5.56 1.90 14.09
N THR A 199 5.45 1.29 15.28
CA THR A 199 5.71 1.99 16.56
C THR A 199 7.13 2.55 16.64
N GLU A 200 8.14 1.78 16.22
CA GLU A 200 9.53 2.25 16.17
C GLU A 200 9.71 3.46 15.24
N LEU A 201 9.11 3.40 14.04
CA LEU A 201 9.18 4.50 13.06
C LEU A 201 8.47 5.76 13.57
N ASP A 202 7.34 5.61 14.26
CA ASP A 202 6.59 6.72 14.83
C ASP A 202 7.38 7.40 15.97
N LEU A 203 8.04 6.61 16.83
CA LEU A 203 8.94 7.14 17.87
C LEU A 203 10.15 7.87 17.26
N GLU A 204 10.77 7.30 16.22
CA GLU A 204 11.87 7.95 15.51
C GLU A 204 11.43 9.29 14.89
N LEU A 205 10.25 9.35 14.28
CA LEU A 205 9.68 10.58 13.72
C LEU A 205 9.44 11.62 14.81
N GLN A 206 8.86 11.23 15.95
CA GLN A 206 8.63 12.12 17.09
C GLN A 206 9.95 12.72 17.60
N GLN A 207 10.99 11.90 17.76
CA GLN A 207 12.32 12.37 18.17
C GLN A 207 12.92 13.35 17.15
N LEU A 208 12.77 13.08 15.86
CA LEU A 208 13.23 13.97 14.79
C LEU A 208 12.49 15.32 14.84
N LEU A 209 11.17 15.30 15.02
CA LEU A 209 10.36 16.51 15.12
C LEU A 209 10.71 17.34 16.36
N ALA A 210 10.95 16.69 17.51
CA ALA A 210 11.34 17.38 18.74
C ALA A 210 12.72 18.07 18.64
N ARG A 211 13.61 17.60 17.75
CA ARG A 211 14.92 18.22 17.49
C ARG A 211 14.86 19.39 16.52
N ARG A 212 13.73 19.62 15.83
CA ARG A 212 13.63 20.75 14.88
C ARG A 212 13.62 22.06 15.67
N PRO A 213 14.53 23.00 15.37
CA PRO A 213 14.47 24.31 16.01
C PRO A 213 13.15 24.99 15.65
N ALA A 214 12.57 25.72 16.61
CA ALA A 214 11.38 26.52 16.35
C ALA A 214 11.69 27.49 15.19
N ARG A 215 10.85 27.47 14.14
CA ARG A 215 10.91 28.49 13.09
C ARG A 215 10.55 29.82 13.74
N LYS A 216 11.52 30.73 13.81
CA LYS A 216 11.30 32.13 14.18
C LYS A 216 10.67 32.88 13.02
#